data_AF-A0A954U2S6-F1
#
_entry.id   AF-A0A954U2S6-F1
#
_cell.length_a   1.000
_cell.length_b   1.000
_cell.length_c   1.000
_cell.angle_alpha   90.00
_cell.angle_beta   90.00
_cell.angle_gamma   90.00
#
_symmetry.space_group_name_H-M   'P 1'
#
loop_
_entity.id
_entity.type
_entity.pdbx_description
1 polymer ?
#
loop_
_entity_poly.entity_id
_entity_poly.type
_entity_poly.pdbx_seq_one_letter_code
_entity_poly.pdbx_strand_id
1 'polypeptide(L)'
;MQVTDENGAVSTASATVEVTEAPDEPPLFIDDIRFESKCWGTRWRAVVEVRSAVDDTPVAGVTLKFDFAGRTYTLTTDSNGVARTNWNRAHRGNYYADAYDLALAGYNWDPFGHDNEDDSDGDGRPDGVLRL
;
A
#
# COMPACT_ATOMS: atom_id res chain seq x y z
N MET A 1 -15.94 20.28 -19.73
CA MET A 1 -15.52 21.63 -20.16
C MET A 1 -15.42 21.65 -21.68
N GLN A 2 -15.86 22.74 -22.34
CA GLN A 2 -15.68 22.91 -23.78
C GLN A 2 -14.58 23.95 -24.01
N VAL A 3 -13.65 23.65 -24.91
CA VAL A 3 -12.60 24.59 -25.34
C VAL A 3 -12.83 24.88 -26.80
N THR A 4 -12.88 26.17 -27.15
CA THR A 4 -13.05 26.64 -28.53
C THR A 4 -11.76 27.31 -28.97
N ASP A 5 -11.25 26.95 -30.13
CA ASP A 5 -10.07 27.61 -30.70
C ASP A 5 -10.43 28.94 -31.40
N GLU A 6 -9.41 29.66 -31.86
CA GLU A 6 -9.54 30.95 -32.52
C GLU A 6 -10.30 30.90 -33.87
N ASN A 7 -10.45 29.71 -34.45
CA ASN A 7 -11.20 29.48 -35.70
C ASN A 7 -12.63 28.98 -35.44
N GLY A 8 -13.05 28.88 -34.18
CA GLY A 8 -14.39 28.45 -33.79
C GLY A 8 -14.59 26.93 -33.75
N ALA A 9 -13.52 26.14 -33.84
CA ALA A 9 -13.62 24.69 -33.65
C ALA A 9 -13.73 24.37 -32.15
N VAL A 10 -14.71 23.53 -31.80
CA VAL A 10 -15.02 23.20 -30.40
C VAL A 10 -14.56 21.78 -30.10
N SER A 11 -13.80 21.60 -29.03
CA SER A 11 -13.45 20.31 -28.46
C SER A 11 -14.02 20.16 -27.05
N THR A 12 -14.51 18.98 -26.73
CA THR A 12 -15.16 18.70 -25.45
C THR A 12 -14.42 17.61 -24.68
N ALA A 13 -14.06 17.90 -23.43
CA ALA A 13 -13.54 16.94 -22.48
C ALA A 13 -14.44 16.89 -21.24
N SER A 14 -14.84 15.69 -20.84
CA SER A 14 -15.56 15.43 -19.59
C SER A 14 -14.61 14.78 -18.59
N ALA A 15 -14.58 15.31 -17.37
CA ALA A 15 -13.97 14.68 -16.21
C ALA A 15 -15.10 14.40 -15.21
N THR A 16 -15.21 13.14 -14.80
CA THR A 16 -16.12 12.71 -13.74
C THR A 16 -15.38 12.76 -12.41
N VAL A 17 -15.94 13.46 -11.43
CA VAL A 17 -15.48 13.43 -10.03
C VAL A 17 -16.56 12.70 -9.26
N GLU A 18 -16.25 11.48 -8.82
CA GLU A 18 -17.11 10.75 -7.89
C GLU A 18 -16.77 11.21 -6.47
N VAL A 19 -17.79 11.68 -5.74
CA VAL A 19 -17.67 12.00 -4.32
C VAL A 19 -18.45 10.92 -3.59
N THR A 20 -17.73 9.97 -3.00
CA THR A 20 -18.29 8.92 -2.14
C THR A 20 -18.38 9.45 -0.71
N GLU A 21 -19.46 9.11 0.01
CA GLU A 21 -19.56 9.40 1.44
C GLU A 21 -18.44 8.67 2.18
N ALA A 22 -17.92 9.27 3.26
CA ALA A 22 -16.93 8.62 4.09
C ALA A 22 -17.52 7.31 4.64
N PRO A 23 -16.77 6.20 4.59
CA PRO A 23 -17.26 4.92 5.12
C PRO A 23 -17.65 5.06 6.60
N ASP A 24 -18.78 4.45 6.99
CA ASP A 24 -19.24 4.42 8.40
C ASP A 24 -18.27 3.64 9.31
N GLU A 25 -17.44 2.79 8.70
CA GLU A 25 -16.41 2.00 9.38
C GLU A 25 -15.07 2.76 9.41
N PRO A 26 -14.36 2.76 10.56
CA PRO A 26 -13.07 3.44 10.68
C PRO A 26 -12.10 2.97 9.58
N PRO A 27 -11.44 3.90 8.85
CA PRO A 27 -10.55 3.52 7.78
C PRO A 27 -9.25 2.88 8.31
N LEU A 28 -8.73 1.89 7.58
CA LEU A 28 -7.38 1.34 7.74
C LEU A 28 -6.46 1.86 6.65
N PHE A 29 -5.17 1.98 6.98
CA PHE A 29 -4.12 2.28 6.01
C PHE A 29 -2.86 1.47 6.28
N ILE A 30 -2.01 1.39 5.26
CA ILE A 30 -0.69 0.79 5.37
C ILE A 30 0.26 1.87 5.83
N ASP A 31 0.82 1.67 7.01
CA ASP A 31 1.75 2.60 7.64
C ASP A 31 3.17 2.38 7.11
N ASP A 32 3.58 1.13 6.88
CA ASP A 32 4.91 0.81 6.33
C ASP A 32 4.93 -0.50 5.57
N ILE A 33 5.75 -0.55 4.52
CA ILE A 33 6.22 -1.77 3.87
C ILE A 33 7.74 -1.69 3.86
N ARG A 34 8.39 -2.56 4.63
CA ARG A 34 9.85 -2.63 4.68
C ARG A 34 10.38 -4.02 4.39
N PHE A 35 11.65 -4.06 3.98
CA PHE A 35 12.35 -5.30 3.69
C PHE A 35 13.45 -5.56 4.69
N GLU A 36 13.34 -6.68 5.39
CA GLU A 36 14.41 -7.13 6.27
C GLU A 36 15.27 -8.15 5.52
N SER A 37 16.60 -8.04 5.67
CA SER A 37 17.56 -8.98 5.11
C SER A 37 18.25 -9.82 6.20
N LYS A 38 18.67 -11.02 5.83
CA LYS A 38 19.56 -11.86 6.63
C LYS A 38 20.53 -12.64 5.76
N CYS A 39 21.50 -13.29 6.41
CA CYS A 39 22.53 -14.09 5.73
C CYS A 39 23.25 -13.24 4.65
N TRP A 40 23.83 -12.11 5.06
CA TRP A 40 24.59 -11.21 4.17
C TRP A 40 23.78 -10.76 2.93
N GLY A 41 22.49 -10.44 3.11
CA GLY A 41 21.64 -9.99 2.01
C GLY A 41 21.20 -11.08 1.03
N THR A 42 21.33 -12.36 1.37
CA THR A 42 20.88 -13.47 0.49
C THR A 42 19.45 -13.93 0.77
N ARG A 43 18.87 -13.51 1.89
CA ARG A 43 17.50 -13.83 2.27
C ARG A 43 16.78 -12.58 2.72
N TRP A 44 15.54 -12.43 2.25
CA TRP A 44 14.73 -11.24 2.48
C TRP A 44 13.31 -11.63 2.87
N ARG A 45 12.66 -10.76 3.62
CA ARG A 45 11.23 -10.83 3.90
C ARG A 45 10.61 -9.45 3.80
N ALA A 46 9.36 -9.40 3.37
CA ALA A 46 8.55 -8.21 3.50
C ALA A 46 7.90 -8.17 4.89
N VAL A 47 7.81 -6.98 5.43
CA VAL A 47 7.17 -6.65 6.70
C VAL A 47 6.23 -5.50 6.43
N VAL A 48 4.94 -5.72 6.69
CA VAL A 48 3.88 -4.74 6.44
C VAL A 48 3.24 -4.35 7.76
N GLU A 49 3.09 -3.06 8.01
CA GLU A 49 2.45 -2.49 9.19
C GLU A 49 1.13 -1.82 8.81
N VAL A 50 0.06 -2.15 9.55
CA VAL A 50 -1.29 -1.65 9.32
C VAL A 50 -1.77 -0.89 10.54
N ARG A 51 -2.32 0.30 10.31
CA ARG A 51 -2.82 1.19 11.36
C ARG A 51 -4.22 1.71 11.06
N SER A 52 -4.88 2.15 12.13
CA SER A 52 -6.16 2.85 12.10
C SER A 52 -5.93 4.31 11.71
N ALA A 53 -6.60 4.79 10.66
CA ALA A 53 -6.53 6.19 10.24
C ALA A 53 -7.26 7.15 11.21
N VAL A 54 -7.97 6.61 12.20
CA VAL A 54 -8.66 7.42 13.21
C VAL A 54 -7.71 7.92 14.30
N ASP A 55 -6.78 7.07 14.74
CA ASP A 55 -5.97 7.30 15.94
C ASP A 55 -4.50 6.88 15.79
N ASP A 56 -4.09 6.47 14.59
CA ASP A 56 -2.73 6.03 14.27
C ASP A 56 -2.25 4.85 15.15
N THR A 57 -3.17 3.97 15.56
CA THR A 57 -2.85 2.79 16.38
C THR A 57 -2.68 1.52 15.53
N PRO A 58 -1.80 0.59 15.94
CA PRO A 58 -1.61 -0.68 15.25
C PRO A 58 -2.85 -1.59 15.34
N VAL A 59 -3.22 -2.22 14.21
CA VAL A 59 -4.45 -3.03 14.13
C VAL A 59 -4.15 -4.50 13.88
N ALA A 60 -4.49 -5.35 14.85
CA ALA A 60 -4.31 -6.79 14.79
C ALA A 60 -5.46 -7.50 14.05
N GLY A 61 -5.18 -8.67 13.48
CA GLY A 61 -6.21 -9.52 12.86
C GLY A 61 -6.62 -9.10 11.44
N VAL A 62 -6.00 -8.07 10.87
CA VAL A 62 -6.28 -7.60 9.51
C VAL A 62 -5.71 -8.61 8.52
N THR A 63 -6.55 -9.09 7.61
CA THR A 63 -6.08 -9.91 6.49
C THR A 63 -5.59 -8.99 5.38
N LEU A 64 -4.32 -9.14 5.02
CA LEU A 64 -3.63 -8.35 4.01
C LEU A 64 -3.29 -9.25 2.82
N LYS A 65 -3.52 -8.73 1.60
CA LYS A 65 -3.01 -9.32 0.36
C LYS A 65 -2.05 -8.37 -0.33
N PHE A 66 -0.88 -8.89 -0.68
CA PHE A 66 0.17 -8.14 -1.36
C PHE A 66 1.05 -9.06 -2.19
N ASP A 67 1.67 -8.51 -3.21
CA ASP A 67 2.69 -9.24 -3.98
C ASP A 67 4.08 -8.92 -3.42
N PHE A 68 4.97 -9.91 -3.35
CA PHE A 68 6.38 -9.72 -3.01
C PHE A 68 7.23 -10.74 -3.75
N ALA A 69 8.31 -10.29 -4.39
CA ALA A 69 9.20 -11.14 -5.17
C ALA A 69 8.49 -12.01 -6.23
N GLY A 70 7.45 -11.45 -6.86
CA GLY A 70 6.64 -12.12 -7.89
C GLY A 70 5.70 -13.20 -7.34
N ARG A 71 5.39 -13.18 -6.04
CA ARG A 71 4.44 -14.09 -5.39
C ARG A 71 3.41 -13.33 -4.58
N THR A 72 2.17 -13.77 -4.64
CA THR A 72 1.10 -13.25 -3.79
C THR A 72 1.15 -13.86 -2.40
N TYR A 73 1.03 -13.00 -1.39
CA TYR A 73 0.92 -13.37 0.01
C TYR A 73 -0.45 -12.98 0.55
N THR A 74 -0.98 -13.83 1.43
CA THR A 74 -2.16 -13.55 2.24
C THR A 74 -1.78 -13.81 3.68
N LEU A 75 -1.69 -12.75 4.48
CA LEU A 75 -1.22 -12.81 5.87
C LEU A 75 -2.18 -12.06 6.79
N THR A 76 -2.12 -12.39 8.07
CA THR A 76 -2.88 -11.71 9.11
C THR A 76 -1.94 -10.93 10.01
N THR A 77 -2.26 -9.68 10.34
CA THR A 77 -1.45 -8.85 11.24
C THR A 77 -1.45 -9.40 12.67
N ASP A 78 -0.29 -9.33 13.32
CA ASP A 78 -0.13 -9.68 14.73
C ASP A 78 -0.62 -8.56 15.68
N SER A 79 -0.42 -8.73 16.99
CA SER A 79 -0.84 -7.76 18.01
C SER A 79 -0.20 -6.38 17.90
N ASN A 80 0.86 -6.24 17.11
CA ASN A 80 1.52 -4.96 16.84
C ASN A 80 1.10 -4.39 15.48
N GLY A 81 0.07 -4.95 14.83
CA GLY A 81 -0.37 -4.52 13.51
C GLY A 81 0.57 -4.97 12.38
N VAL A 82 1.44 -5.96 12.63
CA VAL A 82 2.49 -6.35 11.67
C VAL A 82 2.21 -7.70 11.02
N ALA A 83 2.28 -7.76 9.69
CA ALA A 83 2.30 -8.99 8.91
C ALA A 83 3.70 -9.22 8.31
N ARG A 84 4.20 -10.46 8.37
CA ARG A 84 5.57 -10.80 7.92
C ARG A 84 5.57 -12.02 7.01
N THR A 85 6.22 -11.92 5.85
CA THR A 85 6.47 -13.13 5.06
C THR A 85 7.49 -14.03 5.76
N ASN A 86 7.51 -15.30 5.38
CA ASN A 86 8.66 -16.14 5.63
C ASN A 86 9.92 -15.56 4.95
N TRP A 87 11.08 -16.01 5.42
CA TRP A 87 12.35 -15.66 4.78
C TRP A 87 12.48 -16.34 3.43
N ASN A 88 12.50 -15.54 2.36
CA ASN A 88 12.67 -16.02 1.00
C ASN A 88 14.11 -15.80 0.54
N ARG A 89 14.61 -16.68 -0.34
CA ARG A 89 15.86 -16.40 -1.04
C ARG A 89 15.57 -15.38 -2.13
N ALA A 90 16.25 -14.24 -2.07
CA ALA A 90 16.16 -13.26 -3.14
C ALA A 90 17.01 -13.73 -4.33
N HIS A 91 16.49 -13.60 -5.54
CA HIS A 91 17.29 -13.67 -6.75
C HIS A 91 17.80 -12.26 -7.08
N ARG A 92 18.77 -12.14 -8.00
CA ARG A 92 19.25 -10.82 -8.44
C ARG A 92 18.12 -10.08 -9.17
N GLY A 93 17.93 -8.79 -8.87
CA GLY A 93 16.92 -7.94 -9.51
C GLY A 93 16.19 -7.03 -8.50
N ASN A 94 15.43 -6.07 -9.00
CA ASN A 94 14.57 -5.23 -8.17
C ASN A 94 13.30 -6.01 -7.82
N TYR A 95 12.91 -5.99 -6.56
CA TYR A 95 11.64 -6.54 -6.10
C TYR A 95 10.74 -5.43 -5.63
N TYR A 96 9.45 -5.60 -5.83
CA TYR A 96 8.45 -4.65 -5.39
C TYR A 96 7.52 -5.38 -4.40
N ALA A 97 7.00 -4.63 -3.43
CA ALA A 97 5.91 -5.11 -2.61
C ALA A 97 4.74 -4.14 -2.64
N ASP A 98 3.68 -4.56 -3.33
CA ASP A 98 2.48 -3.76 -3.52
C ASP A 98 1.34 -4.47 -2.80
N ALA A 99 0.81 -3.82 -1.78
CA ALA A 99 -0.38 -4.25 -1.10
C ALA A 99 -1.61 -3.65 -1.77
N TYR A 100 -2.57 -4.51 -2.08
CA TYR A 100 -3.72 -4.12 -2.88
C TYR A 100 -5.04 -4.65 -2.32
N ASP A 101 -5.04 -5.21 -1.11
CA ASP A 101 -6.25 -5.57 -0.38
C ASP A 101 -5.99 -5.64 1.13
N LEU A 102 -6.92 -5.09 1.91
CA LEU A 102 -6.96 -5.12 3.37
C LEU A 102 -8.40 -5.43 3.80
N ALA A 103 -8.58 -6.47 4.59
CA ALA A 103 -9.89 -6.90 5.07
C ALA A 103 -9.87 -7.19 6.58
N LEU A 104 -10.68 -6.44 7.32
CA LEU A 104 -11.05 -6.70 8.71
C LEU A 104 -12.51 -6.33 8.90
N ALA A 105 -13.30 -7.19 9.56
CA ALA A 105 -14.71 -6.89 9.80
C ALA A 105 -14.86 -5.61 10.63
N GLY A 106 -15.67 -4.66 10.17
CA GLY A 106 -15.86 -3.37 10.83
C GLY A 106 -14.85 -2.29 10.45
N TYR A 107 -14.05 -2.49 9.38
CA TYR A 107 -13.09 -1.53 8.85
C TYR A 107 -13.15 -1.46 7.32
N ASN A 108 -13.01 -0.26 6.77
CA ASN A 108 -12.89 -0.04 5.33
C ASN A 108 -11.44 0.31 4.93
N TRP A 109 -10.97 -0.21 3.80
CA TRP A 109 -9.70 0.22 3.22
C TRP A 109 -9.97 1.21 2.08
N ASP A 110 -9.30 2.37 2.12
CA ASP A 110 -9.28 3.33 1.02
C ASP A 110 -7.96 3.22 0.26
N PRO A 111 -7.93 2.55 -0.91
CA PRO A 111 -6.73 2.44 -1.73
C PRO A 111 -6.23 3.76 -2.34
N PHE A 112 -7.04 4.82 -2.30
CA PHE A 112 -6.75 6.11 -2.96
C PHE A 112 -6.75 7.32 -2.00
N GLY A 113 -7.11 7.12 -0.73
CA GLY A 113 -7.28 8.20 0.26
C GLY A 113 -6.01 8.65 0.98
N HIS A 114 -4.88 7.98 0.77
CA HIS A 114 -3.61 8.30 1.43
C HIS A 114 -2.43 7.73 0.60
N ASP A 115 -2.11 8.36 -0.53
CA ASP A 115 -0.91 8.06 -1.32
C ASP A 115 0.31 8.83 -0.79
N ASN A 116 0.71 8.55 0.46
CA ASN A 116 1.84 9.27 1.07
C ASN A 116 3.22 8.79 0.57
N GLU A 117 3.33 8.10 -0.58
CA GLU A 117 4.51 7.40 -1.14
C GLU A 117 5.85 8.18 -1.02
N ASP A 118 6.74 7.74 -0.10
CA ASP A 118 8.12 8.17 0.18
C ASP A 118 9.06 7.03 -0.23
N ASP A 119 9.80 7.22 -1.32
CA ASP A 119 10.49 6.18 -2.08
C ASP A 119 11.97 5.96 -1.70
N SER A 120 12.37 6.26 -0.47
CA SER A 120 13.76 6.05 -0.02
C SER A 120 13.93 5.85 1.49
N ASP A 121 14.92 5.02 1.84
CA ASP A 121 15.32 4.47 3.14
C ASP A 121 15.81 5.48 4.21
N GLY A 122 15.10 6.61 4.35
CA GLY A 122 15.49 7.73 5.19
C GLY A 122 14.32 8.47 5.88
N ASP A 123 13.30 7.72 6.31
CA ASP A 123 12.48 7.93 7.53
C ASP A 123 11.13 8.70 7.52
N GLY A 124 10.51 8.97 6.36
CA GLY A 124 9.19 9.62 6.25
C GLY A 124 7.99 8.71 5.92
N ARG A 125 8.22 7.52 5.33
CA ARG A 125 7.29 6.44 4.85
C ARG A 125 6.32 6.87 3.74
N PRO A 126 5.88 6.04 2.77
CA PRO A 126 6.07 4.61 2.44
C PRO A 126 6.67 4.26 1.05
N ASP A 127 7.25 3.06 0.89
CA ASP A 127 7.49 2.49 -0.44
C ASP A 127 7.42 0.96 -0.60
N GLY A 128 7.03 0.56 -1.82
CA GLY A 128 6.92 -0.81 -2.31
C GLY A 128 8.12 -1.28 -3.14
N VAL A 129 9.37 -0.86 -2.88
CA VAL A 129 10.54 -1.24 -3.70
C VAL A 129 11.78 -1.67 -2.90
N LEU A 130 12.24 -2.90 -3.14
CA LEU A 130 13.53 -3.44 -2.73
C LEU A 130 14.53 -3.43 -3.90
N ARG A 131 15.61 -2.64 -3.80
CA ARG A 131 16.75 -2.67 -4.75
C ARG A 131 17.86 -3.60 -4.23
N LEU A 132 18.30 -4.57 -5.05
CA LEU A 132 19.32 -5.58 -4.71
C LEU A 132 20.55 -5.55 -5.61
#